data_AF-A0A5C3Q8S4-F1
#
_entry.id   AF-A0A5C3Q8S4-F1
#
_cell.length_a   1.000
_cell.length_b   1.000
_cell.length_c   1.000
_cell.angle_alpha   90.00
_cell.angle_beta   90.00
_cell.angle_gamma   90.00
#
_symmetry.space_group_name_H-M   'P 1'
#
loop_
_entity.id
_entity.type
_entity.pdbx_description
1 polymer ?
#
loop_
_entity_poly.entity_id
_entity_poly.type
_entity_poly.pdbx_seq_one_letter_code
_entity_poly.pdbx_strand_id
1 'polypeptide(L)'
;MLAGFPAGLLPADPTQDNHHLHQSGLVVDPNSPETFKQNILLVRDNVTRLQNLANSALIGIQNAYNPGSNPMHTTAELANLKQSLELLCDLMRQTGVGALPLLSGDQNKVPMSDSMLNENELLESTTRSVEEVFERVKKQQETALNIGNLLGSART
;
A
#
# COMPACT_ATOMS: atom_id res chain seq x y z
N MET A 1 -54.30 27.44 -49.90
CA MET A 1 -53.23 28.24 -49.27
C MET A 1 -52.36 27.26 -48.51
N LEU A 2 -51.32 26.64 -49.07
CA LEU A 2 -49.99 27.11 -49.50
C LEU A 2 -49.08 27.61 -48.34
N ALA A 3 -47.96 26.88 -48.19
CA ALA A 3 -46.65 27.24 -47.61
C ALA A 3 -46.54 27.43 -46.08
N GLY A 4 -45.49 27.00 -45.38
CA GLY A 4 -44.23 26.38 -45.80
C GLY A 4 -43.28 26.23 -44.60
N PHE A 5 -42.45 25.19 -44.62
CA PHE A 5 -41.23 25.10 -43.81
C PHE A 5 -40.19 26.13 -44.31
N PRO A 6 -39.25 26.53 -43.45
CA PRO A 6 -37.87 26.45 -43.89
C PRO A 6 -36.95 25.75 -42.89
N ALA A 7 -35.96 25.09 -43.49
CA ALA A 7 -34.84 24.41 -42.88
C ALA A 7 -33.80 25.38 -42.29
N GLY A 8 -33.03 24.85 -41.34
CA GLY A 8 -31.61 25.20 -41.15
C GLY A 8 -31.31 26.28 -40.11
N LEU A 9 -30.80 25.88 -38.94
CA LEU A 9 -29.43 26.20 -38.52
C LEU A 9 -29.11 25.49 -37.19
N LEU A 10 -28.27 24.47 -37.25
CA LEU A 10 -27.33 24.19 -36.16
C LEU A 10 -26.30 25.32 -36.15
N PRO A 11 -25.91 25.79 -34.97
CA PRO A 11 -24.48 25.89 -34.69
C PRO A 11 -24.12 25.05 -33.47
N ALA A 12 -22.95 24.43 -33.57
CA ALA A 12 -22.26 23.69 -32.53
C ALA A 12 -21.51 24.62 -31.55
N ASP A 13 -21.25 24.07 -30.36
CA ASP A 13 -20.17 24.39 -29.40
C ASP A 13 -20.25 25.70 -28.60
N PRO A 14 -19.50 25.83 -27.48
CA PRO A 14 -19.37 24.98 -26.29
C PRO A 14 -19.44 25.86 -25.00
N THR A 15 -18.98 25.35 -23.86
CA THR A 15 -18.67 26.11 -22.62
C THR A 15 -19.87 26.63 -21.82
N GLN A 16 -20.46 25.73 -21.01
CA GLN A 16 -20.90 26.13 -19.67
C GLN A 16 -19.81 25.74 -18.68
N ASP A 17 -18.74 26.54 -18.72
CA ASP A 17 -17.84 26.77 -17.61
C ASP A 17 -18.67 27.39 -16.48
N ASN A 18 -19.06 26.58 -15.50
CA ASN A 18 -19.63 27.12 -14.27
C ASN A 18 -19.05 26.38 -13.07
N HIS A 19 -17.85 26.82 -12.70
CA HIS A 19 -17.53 27.26 -11.35
C HIS A 19 -18.18 26.45 -10.22
N HIS A 20 -17.53 25.37 -9.80
CA HIS A 20 -17.49 25.02 -8.39
C HIS A 20 -16.04 25.04 -7.92
N LEU A 21 -15.56 26.25 -7.62
CA LEU A 21 -14.43 26.46 -6.73
C LEU A 21 -14.74 25.80 -5.38
N HIS A 22 -14.41 24.52 -5.21
CA HIS A 22 -14.14 23.95 -3.89
C HIS A 22 -12.73 24.39 -3.47
N GLN A 23 -12.59 25.67 -3.16
CA GLN A 23 -11.51 26.16 -2.32
C GLN A 23 -12.14 26.56 -0.99
N SER A 24 -12.01 25.71 0.03
CA SER A 24 -11.94 26.06 1.46
C SER A 24 -11.90 24.78 2.31
N GLY A 25 -10.69 24.37 2.68
CA GLY A 25 -10.43 23.21 3.53
C GLY A 25 -9.54 22.22 2.80
N LEU A 26 -8.23 22.28 3.08
CA LEU A 26 -7.27 21.25 2.69
C LEU A 26 -7.77 19.91 3.25
N VAL A 27 -8.59 19.19 2.49
CA VAL A 27 -8.78 17.76 2.68
C VAL A 27 -7.46 17.16 2.24
N VAL A 28 -6.52 17.11 3.18
CA VAL A 28 -5.28 16.35 3.05
C VAL A 28 -5.72 14.93 2.71
N ASP A 29 -5.48 14.52 1.48
CA ASP A 29 -5.87 13.18 1.03
C ASP A 29 -5.16 12.17 1.93
N PRO A 30 -5.89 11.34 2.70
CA PRO A 30 -5.30 10.44 3.68
C PRO A 30 -4.44 9.34 3.03
N ASN A 31 -4.59 9.15 1.72
CA ASN A 31 -3.82 8.20 0.92
C ASN A 31 -2.67 8.86 0.14
N SER A 32 -2.41 10.15 0.37
CA SER A 32 -1.33 10.86 -0.30
C SER A 32 0.03 10.46 0.25
N PRO A 33 1.09 10.43 -0.58
CA PRO A 33 2.43 10.11 -0.13
C PRO A 33 2.95 11.15 0.89
N GLU A 34 2.51 12.41 0.81
CA GLU A 34 2.85 13.45 1.79
C GLU A 34 2.29 13.13 3.18
N THR A 35 1.04 12.67 3.27
CA THR A 35 0.44 12.23 4.54
C THR A 35 1.15 11.02 5.09
N PHE A 36 1.50 10.07 4.22
CA PHE A 36 2.26 8.89 4.61
C PHE A 36 3.66 9.26 5.16
N LYS A 37 4.38 10.19 4.52
CA LYS A 37 5.65 10.72 5.05
C LYS A 37 5.48 11.32 6.44
N GLN A 38 4.43 12.11 6.65
CA GLN A 38 4.15 12.72 7.95
C GLN A 38 3.84 11.65 9.00
N ASN A 39 3.08 10.63 8.64
CA ASN A 39 2.77 9.49 9.51
C ASN A 39 4.03 8.71 9.91
N ILE A 40 4.98 8.49 9.00
CA ILE A 40 6.27 7.87 9.32
C ILE A 40 7.02 8.68 10.37
N LEU A 41 7.11 10.01 10.21
CA LEU A 41 7.78 10.88 11.17
C LEU A 41 7.13 10.81 12.55
N LEU A 42 5.80 10.81 12.58
CA LEU A 42 5.02 10.71 13.81
C LEU A 42 5.22 9.36 14.50
N VAL A 43 5.21 8.25 13.76
CA VAL A 43 5.50 6.91 14.30
C VAL A 43 6.93 6.84 14.84
N ARG A 44 7.91 7.40 14.12
CA ARG A 44 9.32 7.43 14.53
C ARG A 44 9.53 8.18 15.86
N ASP A 45 8.86 9.30 16.04
CA ASP A 45 8.90 10.06 17.30
C ASP A 45 8.37 9.22 18.47
N ASN A 46 7.22 8.56 18.27
CA ASN A 46 6.63 7.67 19.28
C ASN A 46 7.53 6.48 19.60
N VAL A 47 8.21 5.89 18.61
CA VAL A 47 9.19 4.82 18.83
C VAL A 47 10.36 5.31 19.70
N THR A 48 10.85 6.53 19.45
CA THR A 48 11.96 7.11 20.22
C THR A 48 11.56 7.32 21.68
N ARG A 49 10.35 7.84 21.91
CA ARG A 49 9.78 7.97 23.25
C ARG A 49 9.62 6.62 23.94
N LEU A 50 9.17 5.61 23.21
CA LEU A 50 9.00 4.25 23.73
C LEU A 50 10.35 3.63 24.14
N GLN A 51 11.39 3.83 23.34
CA GLN A 51 12.75 3.35 23.68
C GLN A 51 13.27 3.99 24.96
N ASN A 52 13.05 5.30 25.15
CA ASN A 52 13.43 5.98 26.40
C ASN A 52 12.67 5.39 27.60
N LEU A 53 11.36 5.17 27.46
CA LEU A 53 10.54 4.58 28.52
C LEU A 53 10.95 3.14 28.83
N ALA A 54 11.33 2.36 27.81
CA ALA A 54 11.85 1.01 27.99
C ALA A 54 13.19 1.00 28.73
N ASN A 55 14.10 1.93 28.41
CA ASN A 55 15.37 2.09 29.12
C ASN A 55 15.16 2.50 30.58
N SER A 56 14.27 3.47 30.85
CA SER A 56 13.91 3.86 32.21
C SER A 56 13.33 2.70 33.01
N ALA A 57 12.38 1.96 32.42
CA ALA A 57 11.81 0.78 33.05
C ALA A 57 12.86 -0.31 33.31
N LEU A 58 13.80 -0.54 32.37
CA LEU A 58 14.90 -1.49 32.54
C LEU A 58 15.80 -1.08 33.72
N ILE A 59 16.21 0.18 33.78
CA ILE A 59 17.00 0.72 34.90
C ILE A 59 16.22 0.60 36.21
N GLY A 60 14.92 0.89 36.18
CA GLY A 60 14.01 0.72 37.30
C GLY A 60 13.97 -0.73 37.79
N ILE A 61 13.83 -1.70 36.89
CA ILE A 61 13.79 -3.14 37.22
C ILE A 61 15.13 -3.59 37.82
N GLN A 62 16.25 -3.19 37.21
CA GLN A 62 17.59 -3.52 37.69
C GLN A 62 17.87 -2.96 39.09
N ASN A 63 17.31 -1.79 39.40
CA ASN A 63 17.51 -1.10 40.67
C ASN A 63 16.32 -1.25 41.64
N ALA A 64 15.28 -2.03 41.32
CA ALA A 64 14.03 -2.07 42.08
C ALA A 64 14.20 -2.52 43.54
N TYR A 65 15.31 -3.22 43.84
CA TYR A 65 15.65 -3.72 45.17
C TYR A 65 16.87 -3.03 45.79
N ASN A 66 17.38 -1.96 45.18
CA ASN A 66 18.47 -1.17 45.74
C ASN A 66 17.93 -0.14 46.75
N PRO A 67 18.61 0.05 47.90
CA PRO A 67 18.22 1.06 48.87
C PRO A 67 18.29 2.46 48.23
N GLY A 68 17.14 3.13 48.12
CA GLY A 68 16.98 4.43 47.46
C GLY A 68 16.12 4.40 46.19
N SER A 69 15.80 3.22 45.66
CA SER A 69 14.85 3.04 44.56
C SER A 69 13.46 2.70 45.08
N ASN A 70 12.41 3.19 44.41
CA ASN A 70 11.03 2.87 44.76
C ASN A 70 10.45 1.84 43.77
N PRO A 71 10.22 0.57 44.18
CA PRO A 71 9.66 -0.45 43.30
C PRO A 71 8.26 -0.12 42.77
N MET A 72 7.51 0.75 43.46
CA MET A 72 6.23 1.24 42.96
C MET A 72 6.40 2.13 41.73
N HIS A 73 7.48 2.90 41.65
CA HIS A 73 7.79 3.73 40.50
C HIS A 73 8.06 2.87 39.26
N THR A 74 8.87 1.82 39.41
CA THR A 74 9.14 0.86 38.34
C THR A 74 7.88 0.16 37.85
N THR A 75 6.97 -0.20 38.76
CA THR A 75 5.69 -0.83 38.39
C THR A 75 4.81 0.11 37.57
N ALA A 76 4.77 1.40 37.92
CA ALA A 76 4.05 2.42 37.16
C ALA A 76 4.67 2.67 35.78
N GLU A 77 6.00 2.72 35.68
CA GLU A 77 6.71 2.85 34.40
C GLU A 77 6.45 1.65 33.48
N LEU A 78 6.40 0.43 34.03
CA LEU A 78 6.08 -0.78 33.28
C LEU A 78 4.65 -0.75 32.73
N ALA A 79 3.68 -0.29 33.53
CA ALA A 79 2.30 -0.14 33.09
C ALA A 79 2.19 0.89 31.95
N ASN A 80 2.87 2.02 32.10
CA ASN A 80 2.92 3.07 31.08
C ASN A 80 3.60 2.58 29.79
N LEU A 81 4.63 1.74 29.90
CA LEU A 81 5.31 1.14 28.75
C LEU A 81 4.38 0.23 27.96
N LYS A 82 3.61 -0.62 28.65
CA LYS A 82 2.61 -1.50 28.01
C LYS A 82 1.54 -0.69 27.28
N GLN A 83 0.99 0.33 27.94
CA GLN A 83 -0.01 1.20 27.32
C GLN A 83 0.56 1.93 26.09
N SER A 84 1.80 2.43 26.19
CA SER A 84 2.46 3.12 25.07
C SER A 84 2.73 2.18 23.89
N LEU A 85 3.04 0.90 24.15
CA LEU A 85 3.18 -0.14 23.12
C LEU A 85 1.87 -0.38 22.37
N GLU A 86 0.76 -0.56 23.09
CA GLU A 86 -0.56 -0.78 22.50
C GLU A 86 -0.97 0.39 21.61
N LEU A 87 -0.81 1.63 22.11
CA LEU A 87 -1.08 2.84 21.35
C LEU A 87 -0.22 2.95 20.09
N LEU A 88 1.06 2.58 20.17
CA LEU A 88 1.95 2.58 19.01
C LEU A 88 1.53 1.54 17.98
N CYS A 89 1.12 0.34 18.41
CA CYS A 89 0.60 -0.68 17.50
C CYS A 89 -0.66 -0.20 16.76
N ASP A 90 -1.60 0.40 17.48
CA ASP A 90 -2.82 0.95 16.87
C ASP A 90 -2.50 2.09 15.91
N LEU A 91 -1.57 2.96 16.28
CA LEU A 91 -1.12 4.07 15.45
C LEU A 91 -0.45 3.57 14.16
N MET A 92 0.47 2.60 14.25
CA MET A 92 1.13 2.01 13.08
C MET A 92 0.13 1.32 12.14
N ARG A 93 -0.92 0.72 12.71
CA ARG A 93 -2.00 0.08 11.94
C ARG A 93 -2.91 1.09 11.27
N GLN A 94 -3.29 2.16 11.95
CA GLN A 94 -4.15 3.23 11.41
C GLN A 94 -3.44 4.03 10.31
N THR A 95 -2.14 4.25 10.46
CA THR A 95 -1.33 5.06 9.53
C THR A 95 -0.78 4.29 8.34
N GLY A 96 -0.91 2.96 8.31
CA GLY A 96 -0.35 2.10 7.27
C GLY A 96 1.17 1.88 7.35
N VAL A 97 1.87 2.56 8.26
CA VAL A 97 3.33 2.43 8.45
C VAL A 97 3.71 1.02 8.92
N GLY A 98 2.83 0.36 9.68
CA GLY A 98 3.04 -1.01 10.16
C GLY A 98 3.03 -2.09 9.07
N ALA A 99 2.59 -1.76 7.85
CA ALA A 99 2.62 -2.69 6.71
C ALA A 99 3.93 -2.62 5.91
N LEU A 100 4.86 -1.73 6.27
CA LEU A 100 6.13 -1.61 5.58
C LEU A 100 6.97 -2.88 5.78
N PRO A 101 7.59 -3.40 4.71
CA PRO A 101 8.49 -4.53 4.84
C PRO A 101 9.65 -4.16 5.77
N LEU A 102 9.86 -4.97 6.80
CA LEU A 102 11.02 -4.84 7.66
C LEU A 102 12.24 -5.24 6.85
N LEU A 103 12.99 -4.24 6.35
CA LEU A 103 14.33 -4.48 5.84
C LEU A 103 15.13 -5.00 7.03
N SER A 104 15.39 -6.31 7.04
CA SER A 104 16.27 -6.93 8.01
C SER A 104 17.65 -6.33 7.79
N GLY A 105 17.98 -5.28 8.55
CA GLY A 105 19.34 -4.82 8.69
C GLY A 105 20.13 -5.93 9.33
N ASP A 106 20.72 -6.80 8.51
CA ASP A 106 21.66 -7.80 8.95
C ASP A 106 22.84 -7.09 9.63
N GLN A 107 22.82 -7.07 10.95
CA GLN A 107 24.02 -7.01 11.76
C GLN A 107 24.32 -8.37 12.40
N ASN A 108 23.41 -9.35 12.29
CA ASN A 108 23.73 -10.74 12.59
C ASN A 108 22.62 -11.72 12.14
N LYS A 109 22.76 -12.26 10.93
CA LYS A 109 22.51 -13.67 10.61
C LYS A 109 21.06 -14.17 10.74
N VAL A 110 20.25 -13.88 9.73
CA VAL A 110 19.39 -14.90 9.09
C VAL A 110 19.31 -14.56 7.59
N PRO A 111 19.73 -15.44 6.66
CA PRO A 111 19.51 -15.20 5.24
C PRO A 111 18.01 -15.39 4.97
N MET A 112 17.23 -14.33 5.16
CA MET A 112 15.99 -14.16 4.40
C MET A 112 16.44 -13.90 2.97
N SER A 113 16.49 -14.97 2.18
CA SER A 113 16.57 -14.94 0.73
C SER A 113 15.30 -14.27 0.18
N ASP A 114 15.24 -12.95 0.29
CA ASP A 114 14.25 -12.10 -0.40
C ASP A 114 14.78 -10.67 -0.60
N SER A 115 16.11 -10.51 -0.54
CA SER A 115 16.77 -9.25 -0.85
C SER A 115 16.84 -9.11 -2.37
N MET A 116 15.75 -8.59 -2.92
CA MET A 116 15.62 -8.06 -4.28
C MET A 116 15.91 -9.09 -5.40
N LEU A 117 14.84 -9.78 -5.84
CA LEU A 117 14.79 -10.27 -7.21
C LEU A 117 15.27 -9.15 -8.14
N ASN A 118 16.38 -9.37 -8.82
CA ASN A 118 16.97 -8.40 -9.72
C ASN A 118 15.92 -8.08 -10.80
N GLU A 119 15.80 -6.82 -11.21
CA GLU A 119 14.81 -6.38 -12.22
C GLU A 119 14.86 -7.28 -13.47
N ASN A 120 16.07 -7.73 -13.82
CA ASN A 120 16.32 -8.64 -14.92
C ASN A 120 15.65 -10.03 -14.77
N GLU A 121 15.61 -10.59 -13.56
CA GLU A 121 14.94 -11.88 -13.27
C GLU A 121 13.41 -11.73 -13.31
N LEU A 122 12.90 -10.59 -12.83
CA LEU A 122 11.47 -10.28 -12.89
C LEU A 122 10.99 -10.13 -14.34
N LEU A 123 11.78 -9.46 -15.18
CA LEU A 123 11.51 -9.32 -16.62
C LEU A 123 11.52 -10.68 -17.33
N GLU A 124 12.47 -11.56 -16.99
CA GLU A 124 12.54 -12.90 -17.59
C GLU A 124 11.32 -13.75 -17.21
N SER A 125 10.93 -13.75 -15.93
CA SER A 125 9.74 -14.49 -15.45
C SER A 125 8.43 -13.98 -16.08
N THR A 126 8.33 -12.67 -16.27
CA THR A 126 7.18 -12.03 -16.92
C THR A 126 7.11 -12.41 -18.39
N THR A 127 8.24 -12.33 -19.10
CA THR A 127 8.31 -12.68 -20.53
C THR A 127 7.93 -14.14 -20.76
N ARG A 128 8.48 -15.05 -19.95
CA ARG A 128 8.15 -16.49 -20.03
C ARG A 128 6.66 -16.75 -19.79
N SER A 129 6.06 -16.06 -18.82
CA SER A 129 4.64 -16.19 -18.53
C SER A 129 3.76 -15.70 -19.69
N VAL A 130 4.16 -14.62 -20.37
CA VAL A 130 3.45 -14.11 -21.56
C VAL A 130 3.55 -15.08 -22.73
N GLU A 131 4.73 -15.66 -22.99
CA GLU A 131 4.93 -16.65 -24.04
C GLU A 131 4.10 -17.91 -23.81
N GLU A 132 4.06 -18.43 -22.58
CA GLU A 132 3.23 -19.59 -22.25
C GLU A 132 1.73 -19.33 -22.48
N VAL A 133 1.25 -18.14 -22.09
CA VAL A 133 -0.15 -17.76 -22.32
C VAL A 133 -0.44 -17.62 -23.81
N PHE A 134 0.48 -17.01 -24.57
CA PHE A 134 0.35 -16.87 -26.01
C PHE A 134 0.29 -18.24 -26.71
N GLU A 135 1.18 -19.17 -26.37
CA GLU A 135 1.17 -20.52 -26.93
C GLU A 135 -0.10 -21.29 -26.57
N ARG A 136 -0.63 -21.13 -25.34
CA ARG A 136 -1.94 -21.71 -24.98
C ARG A 136 -3.07 -21.15 -25.85
N VAL A 137 -3.11 -19.83 -26.06
CA VAL A 137 -4.13 -19.19 -26.90
C VAL A 137 -4.01 -19.63 -28.35
N LYS A 138 -2.78 -19.68 -28.88
CA LYS A 138 -2.51 -20.14 -30.24
C LYS A 138 -2.96 -21.59 -30.44
N LYS A 139 -2.62 -22.49 -29.53
CA LYS A 139 -3.06 -23.89 -29.60
C LYS A 139 -4.59 -24.03 -29.53
N GLN A 140 -5.26 -23.22 -28.72
CA GLN A 140 -6.72 -23.19 -28.68
C GLN A 140 -7.32 -22.70 -30.01
N GLN A 141 -6.73 -21.67 -30.62
CA GLN A 141 -7.15 -21.15 -31.91
C GLN A 141 -6.93 -22.16 -33.05
N GLU A 142 -5.77 -22.84 -33.09
CA GLU A 142 -5.48 -23.88 -34.06
C GLU A 142 -6.42 -25.08 -33.92
N THR A 143 -6.75 -25.46 -32.69
CA THR A 143 -7.73 -26.54 -32.43
C THR A 143 -9.14 -26.11 -32.88
N ALA A 144 -9.56 -24.87 -32.60
CA ALA A 144 -10.85 -24.34 -33.03
C ALA A 144 -10.96 -24.24 -34.57
N LEU A 145 -9.89 -23.80 -35.24
CA LEU A 145 -9.81 -23.76 -36.70
C LEU A 145 -9.83 -25.15 -37.32
N ASN A 146 -9.11 -26.13 -36.75
CA ASN A 146 -9.13 -27.51 -37.23
C ASN A 146 -10.51 -28.16 -37.06
N ILE A 147 -11.20 -27.92 -35.95
CA ILE A 147 -12.59 -28.40 -35.75
C ILE A 147 -13.54 -27.70 -36.73
N GLY A 148 -13.37 -26.40 -36.96
CA GLY A 148 -14.13 -25.64 -37.95
C GLY A 148 -13.96 -26.19 -39.38
N ASN A 149 -12.74 -26.58 -39.75
CA ASN A 149 -12.46 -27.15 -41.07
C ASN A 149 -13.00 -28.59 -41.23
N LEU A 150 -13.02 -29.37 -40.13
CA LEU A 150 -13.65 -30.70 -40.10
C LEU A 150 -15.18 -30.62 -40.20
N LEU A 151 -15.80 -29.65 -39.51
CA LEU A 151 -17.25 -29.40 -39.58
C LEU A 151 -17.69 -28.74 -40.89
N GLY A 152 -16.81 -27.96 -41.51
CA GLY A 152 -17.02 -27.39 -42.85
C GLY A 152 -16.89 -28.43 -43.97
N SER A 153 -15.93 -29.36 -43.86
CA SER A 153 -15.76 -30.46 -44.82
C SER A 153 -16.80 -31.59 -44.68
N ALA A 154 -17.45 -31.74 -43.52
CA ALA A 154 -18.54 -32.69 -43.32
C ALA A 154 -19.92 -32.16 -43.80
N ARG A 155 -19.96 -30.94 -44.38
CA ARG A 155 -21.14 -30.30 -44.97
C ARG A 155 -21.00 -30.11 -46.49
N THR A 156 -20.70 -31.19 -47.20
CA THR A 156 -20.98 -31.40 -48.64
C THR A 156 -21.16 -32.89 -48.86
#